data_AF-A0A6B3EI61-F1
#
_entry.id   AF-A0A6B3EI61-F1
#
_cell.length_a   1.000
_cell.length_b   1.000
_cell.length_c   1.000
_cell.angle_alpha   90.00
_cell.angle_beta   90.00
_cell.angle_gamma   90.00
#
_symmetry.space_group_name_H-M   'P 1'
#
loop_
_entity.id
_entity.type
_entity.pdbx_description
1 polymer ?
#
loop_
_entity_poly.entity_id
_entity_poly.type
_entity_poly.pdbx_seq_one_letter_code
_entity_poly.pdbx_strand_id
1 'polypeptide(L)' 'GLDLQTKYGYLPSDGTYPRDFYGSVATLLEYSAQDFATSAFAAALGDTTTRDQFANRAQDWRNVFDPGTG' A
#
# COMPACT_ATOMS: atom_id res chain seq x y z
N GLY A 1 10.35 -0.29 -3.17
CA GLY A 1 8.93 -0.68 -3.16
C GLY A 1 8.06 0.47 -2.68
N LEU A 2 8.24 0.92 -1.45
CA LEU A 2 7.45 2.00 -0.84
C LEU A 2 7.44 3.31 -1.65
N ASP A 3 8.58 3.72 -2.24
CA ASP A 3 8.61 4.89 -3.12
C ASP A 3 7.76 4.71 -4.39
N LEU A 4 7.68 3.48 -4.91
CA LEU A 4 6.85 3.16 -6.07
C LEU A 4 5.37 3.18 -5.71
N GLN A 5 4.98 2.61 -4.57
CA GLN A 5 3.62 2.70 -4.05
C GLN A 5 3.22 4.17 -3.85
N THR A 6 4.08 4.97 -3.21
CA THR A 6 3.79 6.39 -2.96
C THR A 6 3.65 7.18 -4.28
N LYS A 7 4.43 6.81 -5.30
CA LYS A 7 4.42 7.47 -6.61
C LYS A 7 3.23 7.06 -7.48
N TYR A 8 2.86 5.78 -7.49
CA TYR A 8 1.90 5.22 -8.45
C TYR A 8 0.61 4.71 -7.82
N GLY A 9 0.55 4.55 -6.50
CA GLY A 9 -0.51 3.83 -5.79
C GLY A 9 -0.43 2.32 -5.95
N TYR A 10 0.62 1.78 -6.58
CA TYR A 10 0.85 0.34 -6.73
C TYR A 10 2.32 0.06 -7.05
N LEU A 11 2.68 -1.23 -7.11
CA LEU A 11 3.99 -1.70 -7.52
C LEU A 11 3.91 -2.17 -8.99
N PRO A 12 4.59 -1.51 -9.95
CA PRO A 12 4.61 -1.96 -11.35
C PRO A 12 5.20 -3.36 -11.51
N SER A 13 4.60 -4.22 -12.32
CA SER A 13 5.09 -5.60 -12.53
C SER A 13 6.48 -5.65 -13.18
N ASP A 14 6.84 -4.60 -13.93
CA ASP A 14 8.12 -4.39 -14.61
C ASP A 14 9.07 -3.46 -13.83
N GLY A 15 8.75 -3.16 -12.57
CA GLY A 15 9.58 -2.35 -11.69
C GLY A 15 10.88 -3.03 -11.25
N THR A 16 11.82 -2.25 -10.73
CA THR A 16 13.07 -2.75 -10.13
C THR A 16 12.90 -3.01 -8.64
N TYR A 17 13.17 -4.24 -8.20
CA TYR A 17 13.00 -4.68 -6.81
C TYR A 17 14.25 -5.38 -6.25
N PRO A 18 14.42 -5.45 -4.92
CA PRO A 18 15.47 -6.26 -4.29
C PRO A 18 15.38 -7.74 -4.67
N ARG A 19 16.47 -8.49 -4.45
CA ARG A 19 16.59 -9.91 -4.82
C ARG A 19 15.46 -10.79 -4.26
N ASP A 20 15.05 -10.55 -3.02
CA ASP A 20 14.06 -11.38 -2.32
C ASP A 20 12.63 -10.82 -2.46
N PHE A 21 12.31 -10.31 -3.64
CA PHE A 21 10.99 -9.77 -3.95
C PHE A 21 10.05 -10.87 -4.45
N TYR A 22 8.94 -11.05 -3.76
CA TYR A 22 8.01 -12.16 -3.99
C TYR A 22 6.82 -11.81 -4.91
N GLY A 23 6.79 -10.61 -5.50
CA GLY A 23 5.80 -10.20 -6.50
C GLY A 23 5.05 -8.92 -6.12
N SER A 24 4.72 -8.12 -7.14
CA SER A 24 4.21 -6.76 -6.95
C SER A 24 2.85 -6.69 -6.26
N VAL A 25 1.90 -7.52 -6.69
CA VAL A 25 0.55 -7.53 -6.10
C VAL A 25 0.60 -8.02 -4.66
N ALA A 26 1.29 -9.13 -4.38
CA ALA A 26 1.42 -9.66 -3.02
C ALA A 26 2.06 -8.62 -2.08
N THR A 27 3.18 -8.01 -2.48
CA THR A 27 3.83 -6.97 -1.69
C THR A 27 2.96 -5.72 -1.52
N LEU A 28 2.18 -5.31 -2.53
CA LEU A 28 1.25 -4.19 -2.38
C LEU A 28 0.14 -4.47 -1.36
N LEU A 29 -0.38 -5.71 -1.32
CA LEU A 29 -1.38 -6.12 -0.33
C LEU A 29 -0.78 -6.11 1.09
N GLU A 30 0.46 -6.56 1.26
CA GLU A 30 1.18 -6.44 2.53
C GLU A 30 1.34 -4.99 2.97
N TYR A 31 1.76 -4.10 2.05
CA TYR A 31 1.88 -2.68 2.35
C TYR A 31 0.54 -2.03 2.69
N SER A 32 -0.54 -2.39 1.98
CA SER A 32 -1.89 -1.90 2.27
C SER A 32 -2.35 -2.27 3.68
N ALA A 33 -2.04 -3.50 4.14
CA ALA A 33 -2.32 -3.93 5.50
C ALA A 33 -1.47 -3.18 6.54
N GLN A 34 -0.19 -2.96 6.25
CA GLN A 34 0.70 -2.16 7.11
C GLN A 34 0.25 -0.69 7.22
N ASP A 35 -0.23 -0.12 6.12
CA ASP A 35 -0.78 1.23 6.08
C ASP A 35 -2.04 1.35 6.94
N PHE A 36 -2.95 0.37 6.86
CA PHE A 36 -4.12 0.32 7.75
C PHE A 36 -3.71 0.26 9.23
N ALA A 37 -2.78 -0.63 9.59
CA ALA A 37 -2.29 -0.75 10.97
C ALA A 37 -1.67 0.56 11.47
N THR A 38 -0.88 1.23 10.60
CA THR A 38 -0.25 2.52 10.89
C THR A 38 -1.29 3.62 11.09
N SER A 39 -2.32 3.67 10.23
CA SER A 39 -3.43 4.61 10.36
C SER A 39 -4.20 4.42 11.67
N ALA A 40 -4.51 3.18 12.03
CA ALA A 40 -5.19 2.87 13.29
C ALA A 40 -4.35 3.27 14.52
N PHE A 41 -3.03 3.05 14.47
CA PHE A 41 -2.13 3.47 15.54
C PHE A 41 -2.03 5.00 15.66
N ALA A 42 -1.89 5.71 14.53
CA ALA A 42 -1.90 7.17 14.52
C ALA A 42 -3.21 7.75 15.08
N ALA A 43 -4.35 7.14 14.75
CA ALA A 43 -5.64 7.51 15.32
C ALA A 43 -5.66 7.37 16.86
N ALA A 44 -5.10 6.28 17.39
CA ALA A 44 -5.03 6.05 18.84
C ALA A 44 -4.16 7.09 19.58
N LEU A 45 -3.19 7.70 18.87
CA LEU A 45 -2.34 8.77 19.39
C LEU A 45 -2.92 10.19 19.16
N GLY A 46 -4.05 10.30 18.45
CA GLY A 46 -4.64 11.58 18.07
C GLY A 46 -3.94 12.29 16.90
N ASP A 47 -3.04 11.61 16.18
CA ASP A 47 -2.39 12.15 14.98
C ASP A 47 -3.30 11.94 13.76
N THR A 48 -4.15 12.93 13.49
CA THR A 48 -5.12 12.88 12.37
C THR A 48 -4.44 12.99 11.01
N THR A 49 -3.32 13.69 10.91
CA THR A 49 -2.61 13.88 9.64
C THR A 49 -2.02 12.55 9.16
N THR A 50 -1.28 11.86 10.05
CA THR A 50 -0.72 10.55 9.74
C THR A 50 -1.82 9.52 9.55
N ARG A 51 -2.88 9.55 10.38
CA ARG A 51 -4.05 8.69 10.20
C ARG A 51 -4.61 8.80 8.77
N ASP A 52 -4.89 10.02 8.31
CA ASP A 52 -5.54 10.24 7.02
C ASP A 52 -4.63 9.86 5.85
N GLN A 53 -3.34 10.19 5.93
CA GLN A 53 -2.36 9.78 4.94
C GLN A 53 -2.35 8.26 4.75
N PHE A 54 -2.20 7.51 5.85
CA PHE A 54 -2.09 6.06 5.79
C PHE A 54 -3.44 5.37 5.58
N ALA A 55 -4.56 5.96 6.00
CA ALA A 55 -5.90 5.46 5.69
C ALA A 55 -6.16 5.48 4.18
N ASN A 56 -5.76 6.57 3.51
CA ASN A 56 -5.87 6.71 2.07
C ASN A 56 -4.97 5.69 1.35
N ARG A 57 -3.70 5.59 1.76
CA ARG A 57 -2.74 4.67 1.14
C ARG A 57 -3.09 3.20 1.35
N ALA A 58 -3.75 2.87 2.47
CA ALA A 58 -4.30 1.53 2.71
C ALA A 58 -5.35 1.07 1.68
N GLN A 59 -5.84 1.97 0.82
CA GLN A 59 -6.77 1.63 -0.27
C GLN A 59 -6.09 1.37 -1.61
N ASP A 60 -4.76 1.43 -1.68
CA ASP A 60 -3.98 1.26 -2.91
C ASP A 60 -4.15 -0.12 -3.57
N TRP A 61 -4.59 -1.14 -2.82
CA TRP A 61 -4.99 -2.45 -3.37
C TRP A 61 -6.01 -2.35 -4.52
N ARG A 62 -6.83 -1.29 -4.54
CA ARG A 62 -7.82 -1.06 -5.61
C ARG A 62 -7.18 -0.80 -6.96
N ASN A 63 -5.93 -0.33 -7.00
CA ASN A 63 -5.21 -0.03 -8.23
C ASN A 63 -4.74 -1.28 -8.98
N VAL A 64 -4.79 -2.46 -8.35
CA VAL A 64 -4.41 -3.75 -8.96
C VAL A 64 -5.56 -4.76 -8.99
N PHE A 65 -6.75 -4.35 -8.55
CA PHE A 65 -7.95 -5.16 -8.63
C PHE A 65 -8.52 -5.12 -10.05
N ASP A 66 -8.73 -6.29 -10.66
CA ASP A 66 -9.41 -6.40 -11.95
C ASP A 66 -10.89 -6.73 -11.74
N PRO A 67 -11.82 -5.76 -11.94
CA PRO A 67 -13.24 -6.01 -11.74
C PRO A 67 -13.85 -7.00 -12.74
N GLY A 68 -13.16 -7.32 -13.83
CA GLY A 68 -13.57 -8.35 -14.79
C GLY A 68 -13.37 -9.77 -14.26
N THR A 69 -12.45 -9.97 -13.31
CA THR A 69 -12.13 -11.29 -12.74
C THR A 69 -12.41 -11.40 -11.24
N GLY A 70 -12.67 -10.29 -10.55
CA GLY A 70 -12.82 -10.26 -9.10
C GLY A 70 -11.46 -10.34 -8.40
#